data_AF-A0A6J0TJ92-F1
#
_entry.id   AF-A0A6J0TJ92-F1
#
_cell.length_a   1.000
_cell.length_b   1.000
_cell.length_c   1.000
_cell.angle_alpha   90.00
_cell.angle_beta   90.00
_cell.angle_gamma   90.00
#
_symmetry.space_group_name_H-M   'P 1'
#
loop_
_entity.id
_entity.type
_entity.pdbx_description
1 polymer ?
#
loop_
_entity_poly.entity_id
_entity_poly.type
_entity_poly.pdbx_seq_one_letter_code
_entity_poly.pdbx_strand_id
1 'polypeptide(L)'
;MAEGGAGGNQPPREHPHSLQGLLQMAVTAGGNAEPAPVEPMSDERRQWLQEAMAEAFQGQMDEVEQMKECLQLLEASSPGVEHGESSEEAHSDLERREAALDLLAELCENLDNAADFCKLDGMRLLAHRYLEHEEEGLRWRAAHLVGTCAQNVPIVQEQALALGCMRKLLRLLDHDPSEAVRIKALFAISCLVRAQEAGLQQFLRLDGFSVLMRAMQSKVEKLKIKSAFLLQNLLIDHPEQKETLCSMGMVQQLVSLIRSEHSTFHEHVLGALCSLVTDFPQGVQECQEPELALEELLKERCHLLKDQEEFQEEQDFCETLLRLCFHNQPDENNMDR
;
A
#
# COMPACT_ATOMS: atom_id res chain seq x y z
N MET A 1 -71.13 -14.47 -6.28
CA MET A 1 -71.19 -15.72 -5.51
C MET A 1 -69.75 -16.16 -5.28
N ALA A 2 -69.40 -16.36 -4.00
CA ALA A 2 -68.11 -16.84 -3.44
C ALA A 2 -66.86 -16.00 -3.77
N GLU A 3 -66.44 -15.03 -2.93
CA GLU A 3 -65.60 -15.17 -1.69
C GLU A 3 -64.22 -15.80 -1.99
N GLY A 4 -63.04 -15.23 -1.68
CA GLY A 4 -62.62 -14.07 -0.90
C GLY A 4 -61.16 -14.32 -0.42
N GLY A 5 -60.30 -13.30 -0.33
CA GLY A 5 -59.06 -13.40 0.47
C GLY A 5 -57.78 -12.74 -0.08
N ALA A 6 -57.69 -11.41 0.10
CA ALA A 6 -56.49 -10.59 0.35
C ALA A 6 -55.15 -10.92 -0.36
N GLY A 7 -54.85 -10.17 -1.43
CA GLY A 7 -53.48 -9.90 -1.86
C GLY A 7 -52.78 -8.94 -0.89
N GLY A 8 -51.72 -9.43 -0.25
CA GLY A 8 -50.77 -8.64 0.53
C GLY A 8 -49.44 -8.56 -0.19
N ASN A 9 -49.14 -7.38 -0.71
CA ASN A 9 -47.92 -6.98 -1.43
C ASN A 9 -46.66 -7.19 -0.54
N GLN A 10 -45.83 -8.19 -0.81
CA GLN A 10 -44.48 -8.29 -0.22
C GLN A 10 -43.44 -7.77 -1.21
N PRO A 11 -42.57 -6.81 -0.83
CA PRO A 11 -41.54 -6.31 -1.72
C PRO A 11 -40.47 -7.38 -1.97
N PRO A 12 -39.70 -7.28 -3.07
CA PRO A 12 -38.71 -8.27 -3.45
C PRO A 12 -37.65 -8.42 -2.34
N ARG A 13 -37.38 -9.66 -1.94
CA ARG A 13 -36.33 -9.99 -0.97
C ARG A 13 -34.97 -9.78 -1.62
N GLU A 14 -34.35 -8.63 -1.38
CA GLU A 14 -32.95 -8.41 -1.69
C GLU A 14 -32.10 -9.30 -0.77
N HIS A 15 -31.31 -10.19 -1.38
CA HIS A 15 -30.41 -11.08 -0.66
C HIS A 15 -29.15 -10.30 -0.25
N PRO A 16 -28.75 -10.30 1.03
CA PRO A 16 -27.57 -9.55 1.45
C PRO A 16 -26.28 -10.18 0.92
N HIS A 17 -25.48 -9.38 0.21
CA HIS A 17 -24.17 -9.78 -0.33
C HIS A 17 -22.99 -9.52 0.63
N SER A 18 -23.26 -9.23 1.90
CA SER A 18 -22.22 -9.00 2.91
C SER A 18 -22.60 -9.63 4.25
N LEU A 19 -21.58 -10.05 5.02
CA LEU A 19 -21.75 -10.62 6.37
C LEU A 19 -22.44 -9.65 7.33
N GLN A 20 -22.21 -8.34 7.18
CA GLN A 20 -22.93 -7.31 7.93
C GLN A 20 -24.41 -7.26 7.54
N GLY A 21 -24.76 -7.41 6.26
CA GLY A 21 -26.15 -7.49 5.81
C GLY A 21 -26.88 -8.73 6.37
N LEU A 22 -26.20 -9.87 6.44
CA LEU A 22 -26.74 -11.09 7.07
C LEU A 22 -26.96 -10.91 8.58
N LEU A 23 -26.01 -10.29 9.28
CA LEU A 23 -26.13 -9.99 10.71
C LEU A 23 -27.25 -8.99 11.00
N GLN A 24 -27.36 -7.92 10.21
CA GLN A 24 -28.42 -6.93 10.36
C GLN A 24 -29.80 -7.53 10.08
N MET A 25 -29.88 -8.43 9.09
CA MET A 25 -31.11 -9.19 8.80
C MET A 25 -31.47 -10.18 9.93
N ALA A 26 -30.48 -10.83 10.55
CA ALA A 26 -30.71 -11.70 11.72
C ALA A 26 -31.18 -10.92 12.95
N VAL A 27 -30.61 -9.74 13.20
CA VAL A 27 -30.99 -8.86 14.32
C VAL A 27 -32.39 -8.28 14.11
N THR A 28 -32.71 -7.85 12.88
CA THR A 28 -34.05 -7.33 12.53
C THR A 28 -35.13 -8.42 12.52
N ALA A 29 -34.78 -9.66 12.15
CA ALA A 29 -35.67 -10.82 12.29
C ALA A 29 -35.88 -11.25 13.76
N GLY A 30 -34.97 -10.88 14.67
CA GLY A 30 -35.04 -11.18 16.11
C GLY A 30 -35.82 -10.18 16.96
N GLY A 31 -36.52 -9.22 16.37
CA GLY A 31 -37.25 -8.18 17.09
C GLY A 31 -38.52 -8.68 17.80
N ASN A 32 -38.49 -8.70 19.13
CA ASN A 32 -39.65 -8.76 20.06
C ASN A 32 -40.66 -9.93 19.92
N ALA A 33 -40.22 -11.10 19.45
CA ALA A 33 -40.98 -12.33 19.63
C ALA A 33 -40.41 -13.13 20.82
N GLU A 34 -41.29 -13.68 21.66
CA GLU A 34 -40.89 -14.67 22.67
C GLU A 34 -40.01 -15.76 22.03
N PRO A 35 -38.96 -16.26 22.70
CA PRO A 35 -38.07 -17.25 22.11
C PRO A 35 -38.88 -18.49 21.77
N ALA A 36 -39.18 -18.66 20.48
CA ALA A 36 -39.76 -19.88 19.96
C ALA A 36 -38.85 -21.04 20.40
N PRO A 37 -39.42 -22.20 20.80
CA PRO A 37 -38.61 -23.36 21.13
C PRO A 37 -37.68 -23.62 19.94
N VAL A 38 -36.37 -23.73 20.21
CA VAL A 38 -35.36 -24.03 19.20
C VAL A 38 -35.66 -25.43 18.69
N GLU A 39 -36.50 -25.52 17.66
CA GLU A 39 -36.80 -26.78 17.01
C GLU A 39 -35.49 -27.32 16.43
N PRO A 40 -35.12 -28.58 16.72
CA PRO A 40 -33.95 -29.18 16.12
C PRO A 40 -34.13 -29.12 14.61
N MET A 41 -33.20 -28.44 13.93
CA MET A 41 -33.20 -28.30 12.47
C MET A 41 -33.50 -29.65 11.79
N SER A 42 -34.36 -29.66 10.78
CA SER A 42 -34.70 -30.88 10.05
C SER A 42 -33.45 -31.45 9.38
N ASP A 43 -33.39 -32.78 9.24
CA ASP A 43 -32.21 -33.44 8.67
C ASP A 43 -31.98 -33.02 7.21
N GLU A 44 -33.04 -32.75 6.44
CA GLU A 44 -32.94 -32.19 5.09
C GLU A 44 -32.29 -30.80 5.08
N ARG A 45 -32.61 -29.94 6.06
CA ARG A 45 -32.01 -28.61 6.19
C ARG A 45 -30.57 -28.68 6.71
N ARG A 46 -30.23 -29.68 7.55
CA ARG A 46 -28.85 -30.00 7.93
C ARG A 46 -28.02 -30.36 6.72
N GLN A 47 -28.55 -31.27 5.90
CA GLN A 47 -27.84 -31.81 4.75
C GLN A 47 -27.64 -30.75 3.67
N TRP A 48 -28.68 -29.96 3.38
CA TRP A 48 -28.57 -28.82 2.47
C TRP A 48 -27.56 -27.76 2.95
N LEU A 49 -27.56 -27.42 4.25
CA LEU A 49 -26.58 -26.47 4.81
C LEU A 49 -25.16 -27.04 4.75
N GLN A 50 -24.98 -28.33 5.02
CA GLN A 50 -23.67 -28.99 4.93
C GLN A 50 -23.16 -29.01 3.48
N GLU A 51 -24.03 -29.28 2.51
CA GLU A 51 -23.68 -29.27 1.08
C GLU A 51 -23.34 -27.85 0.61
N ALA A 52 -24.15 -26.85 0.96
CA ALA A 52 -23.89 -25.45 0.60
C ALA A 52 -22.62 -24.91 1.27
N MET A 53 -22.33 -25.30 2.52
CA MET A 53 -21.07 -24.98 3.17
C MET A 53 -19.90 -25.70 2.49
N ALA A 54 -20.03 -26.99 2.19
CA ALA A 54 -18.99 -27.73 1.50
C ALA A 54 -18.65 -27.11 0.15
N GLU A 55 -19.66 -26.75 -0.65
CA GLU A 55 -19.49 -26.08 -1.94
C GLU A 55 -18.83 -24.70 -1.79
N ALA A 56 -19.24 -23.91 -0.78
CA ALA A 56 -18.67 -22.59 -0.53
C ALA A 56 -17.20 -22.64 -0.04
N PHE A 57 -16.83 -23.64 0.77
CA PHE A 57 -15.47 -23.81 1.29
C PHE A 57 -14.57 -24.62 0.35
N GLN A 58 -15.13 -25.32 -0.64
CA GLN A 58 -14.35 -26.15 -1.57
C GLN A 58 -13.35 -25.32 -2.39
N GLY A 59 -13.74 -24.11 -2.82
CA GLY A 59 -12.83 -23.19 -3.52
C GLY A 59 -11.65 -22.76 -2.65
N GLN A 60 -11.91 -22.38 -1.40
CA GLN A 60 -10.85 -21.99 -0.45
C GLN A 60 -9.91 -23.16 -0.10
N MET A 61 -10.44 -24.38 0.00
CA MET A 61 -9.60 -25.56 0.21
C MET A 61 -8.68 -25.86 -0.98
N ASP A 62 -9.16 -25.67 -2.20
CA ASP A 62 -8.36 -25.83 -3.42
C ASP A 62 -7.24 -24.77 -3.49
N GLU A 63 -7.54 -23.51 -3.18
CA GLU A 63 -6.56 -22.40 -3.13
C GLU A 63 -5.43 -22.67 -2.12
N VAL A 64 -5.75 -23.22 -0.94
CA VAL A 64 -4.74 -23.56 0.08
C VAL A 64 -3.86 -24.73 -0.36
N GLU A 65 -4.40 -25.73 -1.07
CA GLU A 65 -3.59 -26.82 -1.61
C GLU A 65 -2.67 -26.31 -2.74
N GLN A 66 -3.17 -25.48 -3.66
CA GLN A 66 -2.35 -24.81 -4.68
C GLN A 66 -1.20 -24.00 -4.07
N MET A 67 -1.49 -23.26 -3.00
CA MET A 67 -0.48 -22.50 -2.26
C MET A 67 0.60 -23.41 -1.67
N LYS A 68 0.23 -24.56 -1.09
CA LYS A 68 1.19 -25.55 -0.58
C LYS A 68 2.05 -26.13 -1.71
N GLU A 69 1.47 -26.43 -2.86
CA GLU A 69 2.21 -26.93 -4.02
C GLU A 69 3.24 -25.90 -4.50
N CYS A 70 2.85 -24.63 -4.62
CA CYS A 70 3.78 -23.55 -4.96
C CYS A 70 4.90 -23.40 -3.92
N LEU A 71 4.57 -23.44 -2.63
CA LEU A 71 5.56 -23.34 -1.55
C LEU A 71 6.54 -24.53 -1.58
N GLN A 72 6.05 -25.75 -1.81
CA GLN A 72 6.92 -26.93 -1.95
C GLN A 72 7.87 -26.82 -3.13
N LEU A 73 7.38 -26.32 -4.28
CA LEU A 73 8.22 -26.06 -5.45
C LEU A 73 9.31 -25.04 -5.13
N LEU A 74 8.96 -23.94 -4.46
CA LEU A 74 9.92 -22.90 -4.09
C LEU A 74 10.90 -23.38 -2.99
N GLU A 75 10.46 -24.28 -2.11
CA GLU A 75 11.31 -24.85 -1.06
C GLU A 75 12.32 -25.87 -1.59
N ALA A 76 11.88 -26.76 -2.47
CA ALA A 76 12.69 -27.84 -3.02
C ALA A 76 13.96 -27.35 -3.73
N SER A 77 13.94 -26.10 -4.19
CA SER A 77 14.96 -25.57 -5.07
C SER A 77 15.85 -24.53 -4.36
N SER A 78 16.83 -24.98 -3.56
CA SER A 78 18.02 -24.19 -3.12
C SER A 78 19.15 -25.10 -2.62
N PRO A 79 20.35 -24.55 -2.39
CA PRO A 79 21.17 -23.77 -3.30
C PRO A 79 22.55 -24.45 -3.41
N GLY A 80 22.99 -24.79 -4.61
CA GLY A 80 24.32 -25.36 -4.79
C GLY A 80 24.37 -26.31 -5.96
N VAL A 81 24.80 -25.77 -7.10
CA VAL A 81 25.95 -26.26 -7.87
C VAL A 81 26.38 -27.69 -7.56
N GLU A 82 25.52 -28.68 -7.77
CA GLU A 82 25.91 -30.06 -7.89
C GLU A 82 24.99 -30.67 -8.93
N HIS A 83 25.57 -31.03 -10.08
CA HIS A 83 24.97 -31.74 -11.22
C HIS A 83 24.65 -30.88 -12.43
N GLY A 84 25.66 -30.19 -12.98
CA GLY A 84 25.81 -29.97 -14.43
C GLY A 84 24.51 -29.76 -15.22
N GLU A 85 23.64 -28.90 -14.72
CA GLU A 85 22.33 -28.67 -15.32
C GLU A 85 22.58 -28.03 -16.68
N SER A 86 21.93 -28.57 -17.70
CA SER A 86 21.97 -27.93 -19.00
C SER A 86 21.34 -26.53 -18.88
N SER A 87 21.82 -25.58 -19.70
CA SER A 87 21.28 -24.21 -19.70
C SER A 87 19.76 -24.16 -19.93
N GLU A 88 19.18 -25.19 -20.54
CA GLU A 88 17.73 -25.32 -20.77
C GLU A 88 16.96 -25.77 -19.52
N GLU A 89 17.51 -26.70 -18.73
CA GLU A 89 16.88 -27.17 -17.48
C GLU A 89 16.86 -26.08 -16.42
N ALA A 90 17.96 -25.34 -16.26
CA ALA A 90 18.04 -24.22 -15.33
C ALA A 90 17.06 -23.09 -15.70
N HIS A 91 16.89 -22.83 -17.01
CA HIS A 91 15.92 -21.84 -17.49
C HIS A 91 14.49 -22.29 -17.21
N SER A 92 14.16 -23.56 -17.48
CA SER A 92 12.83 -24.10 -17.19
C SER A 92 12.50 -24.08 -15.69
N ASP A 93 13.46 -24.36 -14.82
CA ASP A 93 13.25 -24.28 -13.37
C ASP A 93 13.01 -22.83 -12.91
N LEU A 94 13.77 -21.87 -13.45
CA LEU A 94 13.55 -20.45 -13.17
C LEU A 94 12.14 -20.01 -13.55
N GLU A 95 11.67 -20.32 -14.76
CA GLU A 95 10.32 -19.99 -15.22
C GLU A 95 9.23 -20.58 -14.32
N ARG A 96 9.42 -21.82 -13.85
CA ARG A 96 8.48 -22.46 -12.91
C ARG A 96 8.42 -21.74 -11.57
N ARG A 97 9.56 -21.31 -11.03
CA ARG A 97 9.61 -20.54 -9.78
C ARG A 97 8.97 -19.17 -9.94
N GLU A 98 9.20 -18.51 -11.07
CA GLU A 98 8.56 -17.24 -11.39
C GLU A 98 7.04 -17.38 -11.47
N ALA A 99 6.55 -18.38 -12.19
CA ALA A 99 5.11 -18.68 -12.29
C ALA A 99 4.50 -19.02 -10.92
N ALA A 100 5.21 -19.76 -10.07
CA ALA A 100 4.75 -20.07 -8.72
C ALA A 100 4.62 -18.81 -7.85
N LEU A 101 5.57 -17.87 -7.94
CA LEU A 101 5.47 -16.59 -7.21
C LEU A 101 4.33 -15.70 -7.74
N ASP A 102 4.09 -15.71 -9.05
CA ASP A 102 2.98 -14.97 -9.66
C ASP A 102 1.63 -15.55 -9.20
N LEU A 103 1.45 -16.88 -9.25
CA LEU A 103 0.24 -17.54 -8.77
C LEU A 103 0.00 -17.30 -7.28
N LEU A 104 1.05 -17.37 -6.45
CA LEU A 104 0.94 -17.03 -5.03
C LEU A 104 0.50 -15.59 -4.82
N ALA A 105 0.95 -14.65 -5.65
CA ALA A 105 0.54 -13.25 -5.56
C ALA A 105 -0.93 -13.06 -5.91
N GLU A 106 -1.42 -13.74 -6.95
CA GLU A 106 -2.84 -13.75 -7.32
C GLU A 106 -3.71 -14.33 -6.19
N LEU A 107 -3.33 -15.48 -5.63
CA LEU A 107 -4.05 -16.10 -4.52
C LEU A 107 -4.06 -15.21 -3.27
N CYS A 108 -2.95 -14.55 -2.97
CA CYS A 108 -2.79 -13.69 -1.80
C CYS A 108 -3.42 -12.30 -1.95
N GLU A 109 -4.06 -11.95 -3.09
CA GLU A 109 -4.93 -10.78 -3.16
C GLU A 109 -6.13 -10.91 -2.20
N ASN A 110 -6.52 -12.15 -1.89
CA ASN A 110 -7.46 -12.43 -0.81
C ASN A 110 -6.75 -12.39 0.55
N LEU A 111 -7.30 -11.62 1.49
CA LEU A 111 -6.77 -11.43 2.84
C LEU A 111 -6.68 -12.75 3.65
N ASP A 112 -7.65 -13.66 3.47
CA ASP A 112 -7.64 -14.96 4.14
C ASP A 112 -6.48 -15.83 3.64
N ASN A 113 -6.26 -15.84 2.33
CA ASN A 113 -5.14 -16.54 1.71
C ASN A 113 -3.79 -15.93 2.11
N ALA A 114 -3.68 -14.60 2.18
CA ALA A 114 -2.47 -13.94 2.69
C ALA A 114 -2.15 -14.36 4.14
N ALA A 115 -3.17 -14.54 4.97
CA ALA A 115 -3.01 -15.05 6.33
C ALA A 115 -2.60 -16.52 6.34
N ASP A 116 -3.19 -17.36 5.50
CA ASP A 116 -2.83 -18.78 5.37
C ASP A 116 -1.40 -18.96 4.82
N PHE A 117 -1.00 -18.16 3.84
CA PHE A 117 0.37 -18.09 3.33
C PHE A 117 1.39 -17.84 4.45
N CYS A 118 1.04 -16.95 5.38
CA CYS A 118 1.86 -16.65 6.53
C CYS A 118 1.92 -17.78 7.56
N LYS A 119 0.82 -18.54 7.74
CA LYS A 119 0.79 -19.75 8.58
C LYS A 119 1.61 -20.89 7.98
N LEU A 120 1.71 -20.94 6.65
CA LEU A 120 2.50 -21.93 5.91
C LEU A 120 3.99 -21.54 5.78
N ASP A 121 4.49 -20.64 6.62
CA ASP A 121 5.88 -20.13 6.59
C ASP A 121 6.30 -19.46 5.26
N GLY A 122 5.36 -19.12 4.39
CA GLY A 122 5.63 -18.51 3.08
C GLY A 122 6.37 -17.18 3.19
N MET A 123 5.99 -16.33 4.15
CA MET A 123 6.68 -15.04 4.38
C MET A 123 8.16 -15.25 4.77
N ARG A 124 8.46 -16.30 5.55
CA ARG A 124 9.83 -16.64 5.95
C ARG A 124 10.65 -17.08 4.74
N LEU A 125 10.05 -17.85 3.83
CA LEU A 125 10.68 -18.26 2.58
C LEU A 125 11.06 -17.04 1.73
N LEU A 126 10.14 -16.10 1.54
CA LEU A 126 10.40 -14.88 0.78
C LEU A 126 11.51 -14.04 1.41
N ALA A 127 11.43 -13.81 2.71
CA ALA A 127 12.38 -12.99 3.46
C ALA A 127 13.81 -13.53 3.39
N HIS A 128 13.97 -14.85 3.49
CA HIS A 128 15.29 -15.48 3.65
C HIS A 128 15.91 -15.96 2.33
N ARG A 129 15.12 -16.28 1.30
CA ARG A 129 15.64 -16.85 0.05
C ARG A 129 15.41 -15.97 -1.17
N TYR A 130 14.27 -15.31 -1.28
CA TYR A 130 13.87 -14.71 -2.56
C TYR A 130 14.11 -13.19 -2.65
N LEU A 131 14.04 -12.44 -1.54
CA LEU A 131 14.32 -11.00 -1.57
C LEU A 131 15.79 -10.67 -1.92
N GLU A 132 16.72 -11.60 -1.69
CA GLU A 132 18.15 -11.42 -1.98
C GLU A 132 18.64 -12.43 -3.03
N HIS A 133 17.73 -12.96 -3.85
CA HIS A 133 18.07 -13.94 -4.90
C HIS A 133 18.92 -13.30 -6.01
N GLU A 134 19.75 -14.09 -6.70
CA GLU A 134 20.62 -13.60 -7.78
C GLU A 134 19.82 -13.13 -9.02
N GLU A 135 18.76 -13.87 -9.36
CA GLU A 135 17.83 -13.53 -10.44
C GLU A 135 16.89 -12.36 -10.09
N GLU A 136 16.89 -11.32 -10.92
CA GLU A 136 16.02 -10.15 -10.72
C GLU A 136 14.52 -10.50 -10.77
N GLY A 137 14.16 -11.46 -11.64
CA GLY A 137 12.80 -11.93 -11.87
C GLY A 137 12.15 -12.49 -10.61
N LEU A 138 12.95 -13.14 -9.78
CA LEU A 138 12.53 -13.69 -8.50
C LEU A 138 12.52 -12.62 -7.40
N ARG A 139 13.50 -11.69 -7.39
CA ARG A 139 13.54 -10.60 -6.40
C ARG A 139 12.31 -9.70 -6.48
N TRP A 140 11.92 -9.24 -7.68
CA TRP A 140 10.80 -8.31 -7.80
C TRP A 140 9.46 -8.99 -7.50
N ARG A 141 9.28 -10.26 -7.88
CA ARG A 141 8.07 -11.04 -7.56
C ARG A 141 7.95 -11.32 -6.07
N ALA A 142 9.06 -11.63 -5.40
CA ALA A 142 9.06 -11.79 -3.95
C ALA A 142 8.72 -10.47 -3.25
N ALA A 143 9.30 -9.35 -3.67
CA ALA A 143 8.93 -8.05 -3.13
C ALA A 143 7.45 -7.73 -3.39
N HIS A 144 6.94 -8.05 -4.58
CA HIS A 144 5.53 -7.90 -4.91
C HIS A 144 4.63 -8.69 -3.95
N LEU A 145 4.90 -10.00 -3.81
CA LEU A 145 4.12 -10.88 -2.95
C LEU A 145 4.16 -10.45 -1.48
N VAL A 146 5.31 -10.01 -0.96
CA VAL A 146 5.41 -9.41 0.39
C VAL A 146 4.44 -8.23 0.52
N GLY A 147 4.43 -7.34 -0.47
CA GLY A 147 3.54 -6.18 -0.48
C GLY A 147 2.05 -6.56 -0.57
N THR A 148 1.70 -7.53 -1.41
CA THR A 148 0.33 -8.03 -1.57
C THR A 148 -0.19 -8.64 -0.28
N CYS A 149 0.57 -9.55 0.35
CA CYS A 149 0.14 -10.18 1.60
C CYS A 149 0.01 -9.17 2.77
N ALA A 150 0.90 -8.16 2.81
CA ALA A 150 0.95 -7.19 3.90
C ALA A 150 -0.06 -6.04 3.74
N GLN A 151 -0.70 -5.89 2.58
CA GLN A 151 -1.57 -4.75 2.30
C GLN A 151 -2.80 -4.76 3.20
N ASN A 152 -2.87 -3.82 4.15
CA ASN A 152 -3.98 -3.67 5.10
C ASN A 152 -4.22 -4.88 6.02
N VAL A 153 -3.20 -5.73 6.26
CA VAL A 153 -3.28 -6.88 7.17
C VAL A 153 -2.22 -6.75 8.29
N PRO A 154 -2.58 -6.18 9.46
CA PRO A 154 -1.62 -5.90 10.55
C PRO A 154 -0.80 -7.09 11.00
N ILE A 155 -1.41 -8.28 11.13
CA ILE A 155 -0.72 -9.50 11.55
C ILE A 155 0.38 -9.89 10.55
N VAL A 156 0.09 -9.79 9.25
CA VAL A 156 1.06 -10.11 8.20
C VAL A 156 2.16 -9.06 8.12
N GLN A 157 1.81 -7.77 8.29
CA GLN A 157 2.79 -6.69 8.39
C GLN A 157 3.77 -6.96 9.55
N GLU A 158 3.28 -7.26 10.75
CA GLU A 158 4.10 -7.57 11.92
C GLU A 158 5.05 -8.75 11.67
N GLN A 159 4.54 -9.82 11.07
CA GLN A 159 5.37 -10.99 10.74
C GLN A 159 6.46 -10.66 9.72
N ALA A 160 6.13 -9.93 8.65
CA ALA A 160 7.12 -9.50 7.66
C ALA A 160 8.18 -8.58 8.27
N LEU A 161 7.78 -7.67 9.17
CA LEU A 161 8.68 -6.78 9.90
C LEU A 161 9.62 -7.58 10.84
N ALA A 162 9.08 -8.56 11.56
CA ALA A 162 9.85 -9.44 12.46
C ALA A 162 10.89 -10.29 11.71
N LEU A 163 10.58 -10.71 10.48
CA LEU A 163 11.49 -11.42 9.58
C LEU A 163 12.54 -10.50 8.92
N GLY A 164 12.50 -9.20 9.21
CA GLY A 164 13.48 -8.24 8.71
C GLY A 164 13.27 -7.81 7.25
N CYS A 165 12.08 -8.01 6.69
CA CYS A 165 11.77 -7.63 5.31
C CYS A 165 12.04 -6.14 5.06
N MET A 166 11.69 -5.25 6.00
CA MET A 166 11.91 -3.79 5.85
C MET A 166 13.35 -3.44 5.46
N ARG A 167 14.35 -4.02 6.14
CA ARG A 167 15.77 -3.73 5.85
C ARG A 167 16.17 -4.21 4.47
N LYS A 168 15.70 -5.39 4.06
CA LYS A 168 16.01 -5.98 2.75
C LYS A 168 15.36 -5.15 1.64
N LEU A 169 14.09 -4.79 1.81
CA LEU A 169 13.35 -3.96 0.86
C LEU A 169 13.95 -2.57 0.69
N LEU A 170 14.36 -1.91 1.78
CA LEU A 170 15.05 -0.61 1.70
C LEU A 170 16.38 -0.72 0.92
N ARG A 171 17.14 -1.80 1.13
CA ARG A 171 18.37 -2.05 0.37
C ARG A 171 18.08 -2.26 -1.12
N LEU A 172 17.05 -3.03 -1.46
CA LEU A 172 16.63 -3.25 -2.84
C LEU A 172 16.23 -1.92 -3.50
N LEU A 173 15.42 -1.11 -2.83
CA LEU A 173 15.01 0.20 -3.33
C LEU A 173 16.20 1.13 -3.62
N ASP A 174 17.22 1.10 -2.76
CA ASP A 174 18.36 2.03 -2.85
C ASP A 174 19.45 1.56 -3.83
N HIS A 175 19.65 0.25 -3.98
CA HIS A 175 20.86 -0.29 -4.63
C HIS A 175 20.62 -1.32 -5.73
N ASP A 176 19.41 -1.85 -5.90
CA ASP A 176 19.18 -2.86 -6.95
C ASP A 176 19.35 -2.24 -8.35
N PRO A 177 20.05 -2.89 -9.28
CA PRO A 177 20.19 -2.39 -10.65
C PRO A 177 18.87 -2.41 -11.43
N SER A 178 17.94 -3.29 -11.05
CA SER A 178 16.68 -3.49 -11.77
C SER A 178 15.60 -2.52 -11.33
N GLU A 179 15.06 -1.74 -12.27
CA GLU A 179 13.97 -0.81 -11.98
C GLU A 179 12.73 -1.52 -11.46
N ALA A 180 12.44 -2.73 -12.00
CA ALA A 180 11.30 -3.53 -11.58
C ALA A 180 11.40 -3.93 -10.10
N VAL A 181 12.58 -4.37 -9.67
CA VAL A 181 12.85 -4.73 -8.27
C VAL A 181 12.67 -3.52 -7.36
N ARG A 182 13.25 -2.37 -7.72
CA ARG A 182 13.11 -1.13 -6.94
C ARG A 182 11.65 -0.69 -6.81
N ILE A 183 10.88 -0.73 -7.90
CA ILE A 183 9.47 -0.34 -7.90
C ILE A 183 8.64 -1.26 -6.99
N LYS A 184 8.86 -2.57 -7.07
CA LYS A 184 8.13 -3.54 -6.24
C LYS A 184 8.58 -3.51 -4.77
N ALA A 185 9.86 -3.21 -4.52
CA ALA A 185 10.36 -2.96 -3.17
C ALA A 185 9.70 -1.73 -2.54
N LEU A 186 9.57 -0.62 -3.27
CA LEU A 186 8.85 0.57 -2.81
C LEU A 186 7.37 0.29 -2.52
N PHE A 187 6.71 -0.50 -3.37
CA PHE A 187 5.34 -0.95 -3.14
C PHE A 187 5.22 -1.73 -1.81
N ALA A 188 6.10 -2.71 -1.59
CA ALA A 188 6.11 -3.48 -0.36
C ALA A 188 6.39 -2.62 0.88
N ILE A 189 7.33 -1.68 0.79
CA ILE A 189 7.61 -0.72 1.87
C ILE A 189 6.35 0.08 2.19
N SER A 190 5.67 0.63 1.16
CA SER A 190 4.42 1.37 1.32
C SER A 190 3.36 0.55 2.07
N CYS A 191 3.16 -0.72 1.70
CA CYS A 191 2.23 -1.62 2.39
C CYS A 191 2.65 -1.93 3.83
N LEU A 192 3.95 -1.91 4.17
CA LEU A 192 4.44 -2.22 5.52
C LEU A 192 4.47 -1.04 6.48
N VAL A 193 4.50 0.20 5.97
CA VAL A 193 4.56 1.42 6.82
C VAL A 193 3.20 2.08 7.00
N ARG A 194 2.29 1.93 6.04
CA ARG A 194 0.97 2.57 6.10
C ARG A 194 0.06 1.86 7.10
N ALA A 195 -0.63 2.65 7.92
CA ALA A 195 -1.50 2.15 8.99
C ALA A 195 -0.82 1.15 9.94
N GLN A 196 0.52 1.23 10.08
CA GLN A 196 1.31 0.29 10.89
C GLN A 196 2.46 0.99 11.60
N GLU A 197 2.21 1.37 12.87
CA GLU A 197 3.15 2.15 13.69
C GLU A 197 4.51 1.45 13.85
N ALA A 198 4.53 0.15 14.14
CA ALA A 198 5.78 -0.60 14.27
C ALA A 198 6.61 -0.59 12.97
N GLY A 199 5.93 -0.60 11.82
CA GLY A 199 6.53 -0.53 10.51
C GLY A 199 7.14 0.83 10.23
N LEU A 200 6.41 1.91 10.51
CA LEU A 200 6.94 3.27 10.43
C LEU A 200 8.17 3.45 11.33
N GLN A 201 8.08 3.05 12.60
CA GLN A 201 9.21 3.17 13.53
C GLN A 201 10.45 2.40 13.04
N GLN A 202 10.27 1.22 12.44
CA GLN A 202 11.38 0.47 11.85
C GLN A 202 11.94 1.15 10.59
N PHE A 203 11.08 1.71 9.75
CA PHE A 203 11.47 2.50 8.58
C PHE A 203 12.31 3.72 8.98
N LEU A 204 11.91 4.47 10.01
CA LEU A 204 12.66 5.61 10.54
C LEU A 204 14.04 5.19 11.08
N ARG A 205 14.10 4.13 11.89
CA ARG A 205 15.37 3.61 12.43
C ARG A 205 16.35 3.13 11.36
N LEU A 206 15.85 2.79 10.17
CA LEU A 206 16.64 2.33 9.03
C LEU A 206 16.92 3.46 8.03
N ASP A 207 16.74 4.72 8.43
CA ASP A 207 16.97 5.91 7.58
C ASP A 207 16.10 5.88 6.30
N GLY A 208 14.87 5.41 6.44
CA GLY A 208 13.95 5.19 5.32
C GLY A 208 13.62 6.46 4.53
N PHE A 209 13.53 7.62 5.18
CA PHE A 209 13.29 8.89 4.49
C PHE A 209 14.43 9.26 3.54
N SER A 210 15.69 9.01 3.92
CA SER A 210 16.83 9.25 3.04
C SER A 210 16.82 8.34 1.81
N VAL A 211 16.42 7.07 1.98
CA VAL A 211 16.21 6.14 0.85
C VAL A 211 15.08 6.64 -0.06
N LEU A 212 13.97 7.08 0.53
CA LEU A 212 12.83 7.63 -0.22
C LEU A 212 13.20 8.90 -0.99
N MET A 213 14.04 9.75 -0.41
CA MET A 213 14.60 10.93 -1.07
C MET A 213 15.41 10.59 -2.31
N ARG A 214 16.33 9.62 -2.19
CA ARG A 214 17.12 9.16 -3.35
C ARG A 214 16.24 8.51 -4.42
N ALA A 215 15.17 7.82 -4.02
CA ALA A 215 14.19 7.29 -4.95
C ALA A 215 13.43 8.38 -5.71
N MET A 216 13.09 9.51 -5.08
CA MET A 216 12.49 10.68 -5.75
C MET A 216 13.43 11.40 -6.72
N GLN A 217 14.74 11.28 -6.51
CA GLN A 217 15.77 11.81 -7.40
C GLN A 217 16.14 10.83 -8.53
N SER A 218 15.53 9.65 -8.56
CA SER A 218 15.76 8.65 -9.61
C SER A 218 15.30 9.18 -10.98
N LYS A 219 15.92 8.67 -12.05
CA LYS A 219 15.47 8.92 -13.44
C LYS A 219 14.20 8.14 -13.80
N VAL A 220 13.84 7.14 -12.98
CA VAL A 220 12.67 6.28 -13.19
C VAL A 220 11.42 6.98 -12.71
N GLU A 221 10.59 7.47 -13.63
CA GLU A 221 9.39 8.26 -13.32
C GLU A 221 8.45 7.58 -12.32
N LYS A 222 8.19 6.28 -12.50
CA LYS A 222 7.35 5.49 -11.58
C LYS A 222 7.87 5.50 -10.15
N LEU A 223 9.19 5.48 -9.95
CA LEU A 223 9.78 5.56 -8.62
C LEU A 223 9.60 6.96 -8.03
N LYS A 224 9.78 8.01 -8.84
CA LYS A 224 9.58 9.40 -8.39
C LYS A 224 8.17 9.60 -7.85
N ILE A 225 7.18 9.29 -8.68
CA ILE A 225 5.74 9.44 -8.38
C ILE A 225 5.37 8.67 -7.12
N LYS A 226 5.68 7.36 -7.07
CA LYS A 226 5.33 6.52 -5.92
C LYS A 226 6.03 6.94 -4.63
N SER A 227 7.25 7.47 -4.72
CA SER A 227 8.01 7.90 -3.55
C SER A 227 7.47 9.21 -2.98
N ALA A 228 7.17 10.19 -3.84
CA ALA A 228 6.54 11.44 -3.42
C ALA A 228 5.14 11.21 -2.86
N PHE A 229 4.36 10.34 -3.51
CA PHE A 229 3.05 9.94 -2.99
C PHE A 229 3.15 9.29 -1.61
N LEU A 230 4.07 8.36 -1.40
CA LEU A 230 4.28 7.76 -0.08
C LEU A 230 4.69 8.81 0.96
N LEU A 231 5.61 9.72 0.62
CA LEU A 231 6.02 10.80 1.52
C LEU A 231 4.84 11.69 1.92
N GLN A 232 4.02 12.10 0.94
CA GLN A 232 2.82 12.90 1.18
C GLN A 232 1.86 12.17 2.14
N ASN A 233 1.59 10.88 1.90
CA ASN A 233 0.70 10.09 2.77
C ASN A 233 1.27 10.00 4.20
N LEU A 234 2.57 9.71 4.35
CA LEU A 234 3.22 9.64 5.67
C LEU A 234 3.17 10.98 6.42
N LEU A 235 3.31 12.10 5.73
CA LEU A 235 3.23 13.43 6.34
C LEU A 235 1.81 13.81 6.80
N ILE A 236 0.79 13.33 6.09
CA ILE A 236 -0.62 13.52 6.45
C ILE A 236 -0.95 12.67 7.69
N ASP A 237 -0.54 11.40 7.68
CA ASP A 237 -0.85 10.44 8.74
C ASP A 237 -0.01 10.67 10.01
N HIS A 238 1.24 11.15 9.86
CA HIS A 238 2.23 11.28 10.94
C HIS A 238 2.88 12.67 10.98
N PRO A 239 2.13 13.72 11.36
CA PRO A 239 2.62 15.10 11.39
C PRO A 239 3.81 15.31 12.35
N GLU A 240 4.01 14.44 13.33
CA GLU A 240 5.17 14.44 14.22
C GLU A 240 6.52 14.26 13.48
N GLN A 241 6.50 13.72 12.25
CA GLN A 241 7.72 13.54 11.45
C GLN A 241 8.17 14.82 10.73
N LYS A 242 7.33 15.87 10.69
CA LYS A 242 7.64 17.14 9.99
C LYS A 242 8.94 17.78 10.49
N GLU A 243 9.16 17.84 11.81
CA GLU A 243 10.37 18.43 12.40
C GLU A 243 11.64 17.68 11.99
N THR A 244 11.60 16.36 12.01
CA THR A 244 12.74 15.52 11.59
C THR A 244 13.03 15.74 10.11
N LEU A 245 12.00 15.76 9.26
CA LEU A 245 12.14 15.95 7.82
C LEU A 245 12.68 17.34 7.46
N CYS A 246 12.18 18.40 8.09
CA CYS A 246 12.72 19.76 7.95
C CYS A 246 14.18 19.81 8.39
N SER A 247 14.53 19.24 9.54
CA SER A 247 15.93 19.17 10.02
C SER A 247 16.87 18.40 9.08
N MET A 248 16.34 17.46 8.29
CA MET A 248 17.09 16.72 7.25
C MET A 248 17.25 17.52 5.94
N GLY A 249 16.68 18.71 5.85
CA GLY A 249 16.68 19.55 4.66
C GLY A 249 15.69 19.08 3.58
N MET A 250 14.59 18.44 3.98
CA MET A 250 13.56 17.93 3.07
C MET A 250 12.96 19.04 2.20
N VAL A 251 12.73 20.23 2.77
CA VAL A 251 12.15 21.38 2.06
C VAL A 251 13.01 21.77 0.86
N GLN A 252 14.32 21.96 1.07
CA GLN A 252 15.26 22.37 0.03
C GLN A 252 15.33 21.32 -1.09
N GLN A 253 15.23 20.04 -0.74
CA GLN A 253 15.20 18.95 -1.72
C GLN A 253 13.90 18.92 -2.53
N LEU A 254 12.73 19.07 -1.90
CA LEU A 254 11.44 19.15 -2.61
C LEU A 254 11.41 20.37 -3.54
N VAL A 255 11.90 21.52 -3.09
CA VAL A 255 12.02 22.72 -3.94
C VAL A 255 12.97 22.48 -5.11
N SER A 256 14.09 21.78 -4.90
CA SER A 256 14.97 21.39 -6.00
C SER A 256 14.29 20.47 -7.01
N LEU A 257 13.39 19.59 -6.57
CA LEU A 257 12.60 18.73 -7.46
C LEU A 257 11.57 19.53 -8.25
N ILE A 258 10.96 20.56 -7.65
CA ILE A 258 9.98 21.43 -8.34
C ILE A 258 10.62 22.20 -9.51
N ARG A 259 11.92 22.52 -9.40
CA ARG A 259 12.69 23.17 -10.48
C ARG A 259 13.02 22.26 -11.67
N SER A 260 12.76 20.95 -11.56
CA SER A 260 12.99 20.01 -12.66
C SER A 260 11.95 20.16 -13.77
N GLU A 261 12.14 19.45 -14.89
CA GLU A 261 11.17 19.44 -15.99
C GLU A 261 9.79 19.01 -15.49
N HIS A 262 8.77 19.83 -15.77
CA HIS A 262 7.42 19.64 -15.24
C HIS A 262 6.78 18.34 -15.76
N SER A 263 6.12 17.62 -14.86
CA SER A 263 5.37 16.38 -15.11
C SER A 263 4.41 16.12 -13.96
N THR A 264 3.52 15.13 -14.09
CA THR A 264 2.52 14.74 -13.07
C THR A 264 3.12 14.39 -11.70
N PHE A 265 4.42 14.10 -11.62
CA PHE A 265 5.15 13.95 -10.37
C PHE A 265 5.11 15.20 -9.47
N HIS A 266 5.01 16.39 -10.06
CA HIS A 266 5.11 17.66 -9.34
C HIS A 266 3.93 17.91 -8.41
N GLU A 267 2.73 17.45 -8.79
CA GLU A 267 1.55 17.44 -7.93
C GLU A 267 1.86 16.81 -6.56
N HIS A 268 2.45 15.61 -6.53
CA HIS A 268 2.78 14.93 -5.27
C HIS A 268 3.92 15.60 -4.49
N VAL A 269 4.90 16.18 -5.19
CA VAL A 269 5.99 16.93 -4.54
C VAL A 269 5.44 18.19 -3.86
N LEU A 270 4.58 18.93 -4.56
CA LEU A 270 3.92 20.12 -4.03
C LEU A 270 2.95 19.75 -2.91
N GLY A 271 2.21 18.65 -3.04
CA GLY A 271 1.35 18.11 -2.00
C GLY A 271 2.12 17.71 -0.73
N ALA A 272 3.29 17.07 -0.88
CA ALA A 272 4.19 16.78 0.24
C ALA A 272 4.73 18.07 0.90
N LEU A 273 5.14 19.06 0.10
CA LEU A 273 5.60 20.35 0.60
C LEU A 273 4.46 21.12 1.32
N CYS A 274 3.25 21.08 0.78
CA CYS A 274 2.06 21.64 1.42
C CYS A 274 1.80 20.99 2.78
N SER A 275 1.93 19.65 2.85
CA SER A 275 1.78 18.89 4.08
C SER A 275 2.85 19.26 5.11
N LEU A 276 4.09 19.51 4.69
CA LEU A 276 5.19 19.95 5.56
C LEU A 276 4.97 21.32 6.18
N VAL A 277 4.38 22.28 5.44
CA VAL A 277 4.18 23.65 5.94
C VAL A 277 2.88 23.83 6.72
N THR A 278 1.87 22.99 6.46
CA THR A 278 0.55 23.11 7.10
C THR A 278 0.66 22.94 8.61
N ASP A 279 0.20 23.94 9.35
CA ASP A 279 0.26 24.02 10.83
C ASP A 279 1.67 23.82 11.41
N PHE A 280 2.72 24.14 10.65
CA PHE A 280 4.11 23.91 11.06
C PHE A 280 5.02 25.12 10.75
N PRO A 281 5.25 26.03 11.72
CA PRO A 281 5.97 27.29 11.48
C PRO A 281 7.41 27.13 10.98
N GLN A 282 8.15 26.10 11.42
CA GLN A 282 9.51 25.87 10.95
C GLN A 282 9.53 25.53 9.45
N GLY A 283 8.57 24.73 8.97
CA GLY A 283 8.43 24.44 7.53
C GLY A 283 8.14 25.70 6.72
N VAL A 284 7.30 26.60 7.26
CA VAL A 284 7.04 27.91 6.64
C VAL A 284 8.32 28.76 6.57
N GLN A 285 9.09 28.82 7.66
CA GLN A 285 10.36 29.56 7.70
C GLN A 285 11.36 29.02 6.68
N GLU A 286 11.54 27.70 6.59
CA GLU A 286 12.43 27.10 5.59
C GLU A 286 11.99 27.40 4.16
N CYS A 287 10.68 27.43 3.89
CA CYS A 287 10.14 27.83 2.58
C CYS A 287 10.38 29.31 2.25
N GLN A 288 10.50 30.18 3.26
CA GLN A 288 10.77 31.61 3.11
C GLN A 288 12.26 31.93 2.92
N GLU A 289 13.15 30.93 2.98
CA GLU A 289 14.59 31.15 2.80
C GLU A 289 14.88 31.80 1.43
N PRO A 290 15.55 32.97 1.40
CA PRO A 290 15.76 33.73 0.16
C PRO A 290 16.51 32.93 -0.92
N GLU A 291 17.40 32.04 -0.50
CA GLU A 291 18.19 31.17 -1.40
C GLU A 291 17.32 30.19 -2.20
N LEU A 292 16.13 29.87 -1.71
CA LEU A 292 15.20 28.99 -2.41
C LEU A 292 14.38 29.73 -3.47
N ALA A 293 14.20 31.04 -3.37
CA ALA A 293 13.36 31.81 -4.30
C ALA A 293 12.00 31.13 -4.61
N LEU A 294 11.40 30.48 -3.60
CA LEU A 294 10.25 29.61 -3.78
C LEU A 294 8.99 30.41 -4.20
N GLU A 295 8.84 31.63 -3.70
CA GLU A 295 7.70 32.49 -4.07
C GLU A 295 7.59 32.73 -5.58
N GLU A 296 8.70 33.11 -6.22
CA GLU A 296 8.74 33.36 -7.66
C GLU A 296 8.55 32.06 -8.45
N LEU A 297 9.14 30.95 -8.00
CA LEU A 297 8.96 29.63 -8.61
C LEU A 297 7.49 29.18 -8.59
N LEU A 298 6.78 29.38 -7.48
CA LEU A 298 5.37 29.03 -7.35
C LEU A 298 4.49 29.95 -8.22
N LYS A 299 4.77 31.25 -8.29
CA LYS A 299 4.05 32.18 -9.18
C LYS A 299 4.22 31.79 -10.65
N GLU A 300 5.45 31.50 -11.08
CA GLU A 300 5.73 31.00 -12.43
C GLU A 300 4.98 29.70 -12.72
N ARG A 301 4.94 28.78 -11.75
CA ARG A 301 4.19 27.52 -11.88
C ARG A 301 2.68 27.76 -12.00
N CYS A 302 2.07 28.59 -11.15
CA CYS A 302 0.66 28.95 -11.28
C CYS A 302 0.33 29.56 -12.66
N HIS A 303 1.24 30.36 -13.22
CA HIS A 303 1.06 30.89 -14.57
C HIS A 303 1.13 29.82 -15.67
N LEU A 304 2.02 28.84 -15.52
CA LEU A 304 2.16 27.71 -16.45
C LEU A 304 0.92 26.80 -16.45
N LEU A 305 0.40 26.49 -15.26
CA LEU A 305 -0.73 25.57 -15.08
C LEU A 305 -2.09 26.21 -15.37
N LYS A 306 -2.11 27.52 -15.62
CA LYS A 306 -3.34 28.25 -15.87
C LYS A 306 -4.08 27.67 -17.08
N ASP A 307 -5.38 27.40 -16.87
CA ASP A 307 -6.28 26.83 -17.88
C ASP A 307 -5.96 25.37 -18.28
N GLN A 308 -5.15 24.64 -17.48
CA GLN A 308 -4.87 23.20 -17.65
C GLN A 308 -5.63 22.39 -16.59
N GLU A 309 -6.84 21.92 -16.93
CA GLU A 309 -7.71 21.19 -16.00
C GLU A 309 -7.05 19.90 -15.46
N GLU A 310 -6.15 19.29 -16.24
CA GLU A 310 -5.41 18.09 -15.83
C GLU A 310 -4.44 18.31 -14.66
N PHE A 311 -4.08 19.55 -14.34
CA PHE A 311 -3.15 19.91 -13.26
C PHE A 311 -3.79 20.77 -12.17
N GLN A 312 -5.12 20.74 -12.06
CA GLN A 312 -5.84 21.57 -11.08
C GLN A 312 -5.37 21.32 -9.64
N GLU A 313 -5.12 20.06 -9.26
CA GLU A 313 -4.61 19.71 -7.91
C GLU A 313 -3.22 20.32 -7.65
N GLU A 314 -2.34 20.31 -8.66
CA GLU A 314 -1.01 20.93 -8.56
C GLU A 314 -1.12 22.45 -8.39
N GLN A 315 -2.03 23.09 -9.13
CA GLN A 315 -2.30 24.51 -9.01
C GLN A 315 -2.83 24.86 -7.60
N ASP A 316 -3.78 24.09 -7.08
CA ASP A 316 -4.35 24.29 -5.75
C ASP A 316 -3.28 24.19 -4.65
N PHE A 317 -2.32 23.26 -4.78
CA PHE A 317 -1.17 23.17 -3.88
C PHE A 317 -0.24 24.38 -3.99
N CYS A 318 0.04 24.88 -5.20
CA CYS A 318 0.85 26.09 -5.40
C CYS A 318 0.21 27.32 -4.74
N GLU A 319 -1.09 27.54 -4.97
CA GLU A 319 -1.84 28.65 -4.38
C GLU A 319 -1.90 28.56 -2.85
N THR A 320 -2.06 27.34 -2.33
CA THR A 320 -2.04 27.10 -0.88
C THR A 320 -0.67 27.39 -0.28
N LEU A 321 0.42 26.95 -0.91
CA LEU A 321 1.78 27.26 -0.47
C LEU A 321 2.06 28.77 -0.51
N LEU A 322 1.64 29.46 -1.58
CA LEU A 322 1.77 30.91 -1.68
C LEU A 322 1.06 31.61 -0.51
N ARG A 323 -0.18 31.21 -0.23
CA ARG A 323 -0.98 31.77 0.86
C ARG A 323 -0.38 31.51 2.24
N LEU A 324 0.01 30.27 2.53
CA LEU A 324 0.56 29.89 3.83
C LEU A 324 1.93 30.51 4.10
N CYS A 325 2.80 30.53 3.09
CA CYS A 325 4.19 30.92 3.27
C CYS A 325 4.47 32.41 2.99
N PHE A 326 3.74 33.09 2.10
CA PHE A 326 4.14 34.42 1.64
C PHE A 326 3.08 35.52 1.86
N HIS A 327 1.82 35.15 2.11
CA HIS A 327 0.74 36.13 2.30
C HIS A 327 0.33 36.34 3.77
N ASN A 328 0.80 35.49 4.69
CA ASN A 328 0.42 35.52 6.10
C ASN A 328 1.43 36.22 7.04
N GLN A 329 2.34 37.06 6.53
CA GLN A 329 3.12 37.92 7.42
C GLN A 329 2.17 38.97 8.04
N PRO A 330 1.97 39.02 9.37
CA PRO A 330 1.38 40.20 9.97
C PRO A 330 2.32 41.37 9.69
N ASP A 331 1.79 42.46 9.14
CA ASP A 331 2.48 43.74 9.00
C ASP A 331 3.03 44.20 10.37
N GLU A 332 4.24 43.79 10.75
CA GLU A 332 4.95 44.36 11.90
C GLU A 332 5.37 45.83 11.64
N ASN A 333 5.14 46.34 10.43
CA ASN A 333 5.45 47.72 10.05
C ASN A 333 4.34 48.75 10.35
N ASN A 334 3.29 48.40 11.10
CA ASN A 334 2.22 49.34 11.47
C ASN A 334 2.19 49.73 12.96
N MET A 335 3.27 49.52 13.71
CA MET A 335 3.38 49.82 15.14
C MET A 335 4.41 50.90 15.52
N ASP A 336 4.89 51.71 14.56
CA ASP A 336 5.58 52.96 14.89
C ASP A 336 4.94 54.14 14.14
N ARG A 337 3.91 54.73 14.77
CA ARG A 337 3.39 56.07 14.49
C ARG A 337 3.57 56.96 15.70
#